data_AF-A0A7X8HVW5-F1
#
_entry.id   AF-A0A7X8HVW5-F1
#
_cell.length_a   1.000
_cell.length_b   1.000
_cell.length_c   1.000
_cell.angle_alpha   90.00
_cell.angle_beta   90.00
_cell.angle_gamma   90.00
#
_symmetry.space_group_name_H-M   'P 1'
#
loop_
_entity.id
_entity.type
_entity.pdbx_description
1 polymer ?
#
loop_
_entity_poly.entity_id
_entity_poly.type
_entity_poly.pdbx_seq_one_letter_code
_entity_poly.pdbx_strand_id
1 'polypeptide(L)'
;MKNNINIKVNWKHMSLEYEIRKHDSNQEVSRTALFFRMVEAAADVKDWKNIKLLLSRVERFEEAPMFTNFQAKYDAVTSEKLDKVKEKILYDLKDIKVLQQQYMLQLLMCNYLEDIKEEVLSIGNNINEEEMSAPDMVKILVEIILLDKQSDAINKIKKILKEWKNNN
;
A
#
# COMPACT_ATOMS: atom_id res chain seq x y z
N MET A 1 -13.71 -11.76 -22.51
CA MET A 1 -12.29 -11.67 -22.93
C MET A 1 -11.43 -11.48 -21.70
N LYS A 2 -10.30 -12.20 -21.57
CA LYS A 2 -9.34 -11.94 -20.48
C LYS A 2 -8.43 -10.81 -20.96
N ASN A 3 -8.53 -9.66 -20.31
CA ASN A 3 -7.66 -8.53 -20.59
C ASN A 3 -6.33 -8.72 -19.85
N ASN A 4 -5.25 -8.16 -20.38
CA ASN A 4 -3.93 -8.28 -19.80
C ASN A 4 -3.17 -6.97 -19.95
N ILE A 5 -2.40 -6.63 -18.93
CA ILE A 5 -1.42 -5.55 -18.99
C ILE A 5 -0.04 -6.18 -18.91
N ASN A 6 0.87 -5.75 -19.80
CA ASN A 6 2.26 -6.17 -19.80
C ASN A 6 3.12 -4.94 -20.08
N ILE A 7 3.67 -4.36 -19.03
CA ILE A 7 4.37 -3.08 -19.08
C ILE A 7 5.83 -3.31 -18.71
N LYS A 8 6.74 -2.81 -19.54
CA LYS A 8 8.14 -2.67 -19.16
C LYS A 8 8.27 -1.65 -18.04
N VAL A 9 8.89 -2.04 -16.93
CA VAL A 9 9.04 -1.19 -15.75
C VAL A 9 10.37 -0.44 -15.72
N ASN A 10 10.44 0.55 -14.84
CA ASN A 10 11.65 1.30 -14.50
C ASN A 10 11.79 1.38 -12.97
N TRP A 11 12.87 2.01 -12.49
CA TRP A 11 13.17 2.12 -11.06
C TRP A 11 11.99 2.62 -10.23
N LYS A 12 11.20 3.57 -10.75
CA LYS A 12 10.09 4.17 -10.00
C LYS A 12 8.96 3.17 -9.75
N HIS A 13 8.68 2.28 -10.71
CA HIS A 13 7.73 1.19 -10.49
C HIS A 13 8.24 0.20 -9.43
N MET A 14 9.54 -0.12 -9.47
CA MET A 14 10.14 -1.07 -8.52
C MET A 14 10.09 -0.52 -7.09
N SER A 15 10.44 0.76 -6.92
CA SER A 15 10.35 1.49 -5.66
C SER A 15 8.91 1.59 -5.14
N LEU A 16 7.94 1.89 -6.01
CA LEU A 16 6.52 1.91 -5.61
C LEU A 16 6.01 0.52 -5.23
N GLU A 17 6.31 -0.53 -5.99
CA GLU A 17 5.87 -1.90 -5.66
C GLU A 17 6.50 -2.36 -4.34
N TYR A 18 7.76 -2.01 -4.10
CA TYR A 18 8.47 -2.33 -2.86
C TYR A 18 7.79 -1.70 -1.63
N GLU A 19 7.53 -0.39 -1.68
CA GLU A 19 6.84 0.32 -0.60
C GLU A 19 5.41 -0.18 -0.40
N ILE A 20 4.67 -0.42 -1.48
CA ILE A 20 3.32 -0.99 -1.38
C ILE A 20 3.37 -2.34 -0.67
N ARG A 21 4.29 -3.24 -1.05
CA ARG A 21 4.42 -4.56 -0.41
C ARG A 21 4.82 -4.50 1.06
N LYS A 22 5.42 -3.40 1.51
CA LYS A 22 5.77 -3.17 2.92
C LYS A 22 4.57 -2.75 3.77
N HIS A 23 3.64 -2.01 3.18
CA HIS A 23 2.48 -1.44 3.87
C HIS A 23 1.18 -2.22 3.64
N ASP A 24 1.06 -2.91 2.51
CA ASP A 24 -0.12 -3.68 2.12
C ASP A 24 -0.20 -4.99 2.93
N SER A 25 -1.15 -5.05 3.87
CA SER A 25 -1.40 -6.22 4.72
C SER A 25 -2.28 -7.29 4.05
N ASN A 26 -2.66 -7.13 2.76
CA ASN A 26 -3.50 -8.09 2.07
C ASN A 26 -2.79 -9.45 1.86
N GLN A 27 -3.53 -10.54 2.09
CA GLN A 27 -3.02 -11.90 1.93
C GLN A 27 -2.72 -12.26 0.46
N GLU A 28 -3.48 -11.72 -0.50
CA GLU A 28 -3.23 -11.93 -1.92
C GLU A 28 -2.19 -10.94 -2.48
N VAL A 29 -0.95 -11.42 -2.56
CA VAL A 29 0.23 -10.64 -2.97
C VAL A 29 0.54 -10.67 -4.48
N SER A 30 -0.30 -11.35 -5.28
CA SER A 30 -0.07 -11.47 -6.72
C SER A 30 -0.21 -10.12 -7.43
N ARG A 31 0.52 -9.90 -8.53
CA ARG A 31 0.39 -8.66 -9.31
C ARG A 31 -0.99 -8.46 -9.92
N THR A 32 -1.70 -9.54 -10.22
CA THR A 32 -3.10 -9.48 -10.65
C THR A 32 -3.99 -8.91 -9.54
N ALA A 33 -3.91 -9.47 -8.33
CA ALA A 33 -4.68 -8.99 -7.19
C ALA A 33 -4.32 -7.55 -6.82
N LEU A 34 -3.02 -7.24 -6.84
CA LEU A 34 -2.50 -5.91 -6.61
C LEU A 34 -3.04 -4.90 -7.64
N PHE A 35 -3.05 -5.26 -8.92
CA PHE A 35 -3.59 -4.41 -9.98
C PHE A 35 -5.09 -4.16 -9.80
N PHE A 36 -5.87 -5.17 -9.38
CA PHE A 36 -7.28 -4.97 -9.06
C PHE A 36 -7.47 -3.93 -7.96
N ARG A 37 -6.77 -4.07 -6.82
CA ARG A 37 -6.85 -3.12 -5.71
C ARG A 37 -6.45 -1.70 -6.12
N MET A 38 -5.41 -1.57 -6.93
CA MET A 38 -5.00 -0.28 -7.49
C MET A 38 -6.11 0.37 -8.33
N VAL A 39 -6.83 -0.41 -9.14
CA VAL A 39 -7.92 0.10 -9.97
C VAL A 39 -9.16 0.44 -9.12
N GLU A 40 -9.45 -0.36 -8.09
CA GLU A 40 -10.53 -0.05 -7.14
C GLU A 40 -10.26 1.26 -6.41
N ALA A 41 -9.10 1.41 -5.78
CA ALA A 41 -8.72 2.64 -5.08
C ALA A 41 -8.66 3.86 -6.02
N ALA A 42 -8.36 3.64 -7.30
CA ALA A 42 -8.32 4.70 -8.30
C ALA A 42 -9.73 5.25 -8.66
N ALA A 43 -10.80 4.52 -8.38
CA ALA A 43 -12.16 4.95 -8.68
C ALA A 43 -12.61 6.15 -7.80
N ASP A 44 -12.07 6.25 -6.59
CA ASP A 44 -12.47 7.25 -5.59
C ASP A 44 -11.57 8.52 -5.61
N VAL A 45 -10.59 8.57 -6.50
CA VAL A 45 -9.66 9.69 -6.62
C VAL A 45 -10.40 10.94 -7.06
N LYS A 46 -10.35 12.00 -6.25
CA LYS A 46 -11.01 13.28 -6.57
C LYS A 46 -10.25 14.11 -7.61
N ASP A 47 -8.93 14.22 -7.47
CA ASP A 47 -8.07 15.01 -8.36
C ASP A 47 -6.71 14.33 -8.57
N TRP A 48 -6.44 13.89 -9.82
CA TRP A 48 -5.18 13.25 -10.19
C TRP A 48 -3.96 14.19 -10.19
N LYS A 49 -4.15 15.52 -10.12
CA LYS A 49 -3.02 16.46 -10.01
C LYS A 49 -2.24 16.27 -8.72
N ASN A 50 -2.93 15.96 -7.62
CA ASN A 50 -2.27 15.69 -6.34
C ASN A 50 -1.42 14.42 -6.43
N ILE A 51 -1.97 13.35 -7.01
CA ILE A 51 -1.22 12.10 -7.22
C ILE A 51 -0.01 12.33 -8.14
N LYS A 52 -0.15 13.13 -9.20
CA LYS A 52 0.98 13.51 -10.06
C LYS A 52 2.09 14.25 -9.29
N LEU A 53 1.72 15.16 -8.41
CA LEU A 53 2.68 15.88 -7.56
C LEU A 53 3.40 14.91 -6.61
N LEU A 54 2.68 13.99 -5.97
CA LEU A 54 3.29 12.97 -5.12
C LEU A 54 4.20 12.01 -5.90
N LEU A 55 3.78 11.59 -7.10
CA LEU A 55 4.57 10.74 -7.99
C LEU A 55 5.92 11.38 -8.37
N SER A 56 5.98 12.71 -8.44
CA SER A 56 7.23 13.43 -8.71
C SER A 56 8.23 13.38 -7.54
N ARG A 57 7.75 13.11 -6.33
CA ARG A 57 8.53 13.03 -5.07
C ARG A 57 8.95 11.61 -4.69
N VAL A 58 8.53 10.60 -5.46
CA VAL A 58 8.92 9.20 -5.19
C VAL A 58 10.43 9.06 -5.27
N GLU A 59 11.02 8.59 -4.17
CA GLU A 59 12.44 8.30 -4.06
C GLU A 59 12.76 6.90 -4.58
N ARG A 60 14.03 6.71 -4.94
CA ARG A 60 14.53 5.43 -5.38
C ARG A 60 15.04 4.62 -4.18
N PHE A 61 14.50 3.42 -4.02
CA PHE A 61 15.00 2.42 -3.08
C PHE A 61 15.90 1.44 -3.83
N GLU A 62 17.18 1.37 -3.46
CA GLU A 62 18.17 0.50 -4.13
C GLU A 62 18.02 -0.97 -3.71
N GLU A 63 17.43 -1.22 -2.55
CA GLU A 63 17.04 -2.53 -2.04
C GLU A 63 15.77 -3.10 -2.71
N ALA A 64 15.05 -2.30 -3.50
CA ALA A 64 13.84 -2.73 -4.17
C ALA A 64 14.15 -3.88 -5.16
N PRO A 65 13.35 -4.97 -5.18
CA PRO A 65 13.56 -6.07 -6.10
C PRO A 65 13.58 -5.61 -7.57
N MET A 66 14.62 -6.05 -8.29
CA MET A 66 14.74 -5.74 -9.72
C MET A 66 13.88 -6.68 -10.57
N PHE A 67 13.04 -6.11 -11.41
CA PHE A 67 12.28 -6.85 -12.43
C PHE A 67 12.10 -5.99 -13.67
N THR A 68 11.83 -6.64 -14.80
CA THR A 68 11.80 -5.97 -16.11
C THR A 68 10.40 -5.64 -16.58
N ASN A 69 9.39 -6.42 -16.15
CA ASN A 69 8.00 -6.23 -16.56
C ASN A 69 7.01 -6.41 -15.41
N PHE A 70 5.93 -5.63 -15.46
CA PHE A 70 4.73 -5.81 -14.65
C PHE A 70 3.65 -6.46 -15.51
N GLN A 71 3.12 -7.60 -15.05
CA GLN A 71 2.10 -8.37 -15.77
C GLN A 71 0.92 -8.67 -14.86
N ALA A 72 -0.29 -8.38 -15.33
CA ALA A 72 -1.52 -8.65 -14.61
C ALA A 72 -2.67 -8.93 -15.58
N LYS A 73 -3.40 -10.03 -15.32
CA LYS A 73 -4.62 -10.37 -16.04
C LYS A 73 -5.81 -9.82 -15.28
N TYR A 74 -6.77 -9.23 -15.97
CA TYR A 74 -7.95 -8.64 -15.34
C TYR A 74 -9.23 -8.95 -16.13
N ASP A 75 -10.35 -8.88 -15.41
CA ASP A 75 -11.67 -9.18 -15.93
C ASP A 75 -12.33 -7.97 -16.61
N ALA A 76 -13.55 -8.18 -17.12
CA ALA A 76 -14.30 -7.13 -17.82
C ALA A 76 -14.70 -5.98 -16.89
N VAL A 77 -15.04 -6.29 -15.62
CA VAL A 77 -15.45 -5.28 -14.64
C VAL A 77 -14.30 -4.33 -14.33
N THR A 78 -13.12 -4.88 -14.07
CA THR A 78 -11.89 -4.10 -13.86
C THR A 78 -11.54 -3.29 -15.10
N SER A 79 -11.73 -3.85 -16.29
CA SER A 79 -11.48 -3.14 -17.54
C SER A 79 -12.33 -1.88 -17.67
N GLU A 80 -13.63 -1.98 -17.38
CA GLU A 80 -14.55 -0.84 -17.44
C GLU A 80 -14.18 0.24 -16.42
N LYS A 81 -13.83 -0.16 -15.19
CA LYS A 81 -13.34 0.77 -14.16
C LYS A 81 -12.05 1.46 -14.59
N LEU A 82 -11.10 0.70 -15.11
CA LEU A 82 -9.83 1.22 -15.60
C LEU A 82 -10.03 2.23 -16.73
N ASP A 83 -10.98 2.01 -17.63
CA ASP A 83 -11.24 2.94 -18.74
C ASP A 83 -11.81 4.27 -18.22
N LYS A 84 -12.74 4.24 -17.25
CA LYS A 84 -13.23 5.46 -16.57
C LYS A 84 -12.11 6.19 -15.84
N VAL A 85 -11.22 5.45 -15.17
CA VAL A 85 -10.04 6.02 -14.51
C VAL A 85 -9.10 6.70 -15.50
N LYS A 86 -8.81 6.09 -16.66
CA LYS A 86 -7.98 6.69 -17.72
C LYS A 86 -8.57 7.99 -18.25
N GLU A 87 -9.87 8.00 -18.52
CA GLU A 87 -10.58 9.21 -18.97
C GLU A 87 -10.47 10.32 -17.94
N LYS A 88 -10.67 10.00 -16.66
CA LYS A 88 -10.52 10.97 -15.57
C LYS A 88 -9.09 11.48 -15.42
N ILE A 89 -8.07 10.62 -15.52
CA ILE A 89 -6.66 11.04 -15.49
C ILE A 89 -6.38 12.05 -16.61
N LEU A 90 -6.83 11.76 -17.83
CA LEU A 90 -6.64 12.67 -18.97
C LEU A 90 -7.38 14.00 -18.80
N TYR A 91 -8.58 13.96 -18.23
CA TYR A 91 -9.36 15.15 -17.95
C TYR A 91 -8.71 16.06 -16.89
N ASP A 92 -8.23 15.47 -15.79
CA ASP A 92 -7.60 16.20 -14.69
C ASP A 92 -6.20 16.71 -15.08
N LEU A 93 -5.42 15.87 -15.78
CA LEU A 93 -4.07 16.17 -16.25
C LEU A 93 -4.08 16.75 -17.66
N LYS A 94 -4.67 17.93 -17.82
CA LYS A 94 -4.84 18.64 -19.11
C LYS A 94 -3.54 18.87 -19.91
N ASP A 95 -2.38 18.65 -19.31
CA ASP A 95 -1.06 18.81 -19.93
C ASP A 95 -0.55 17.53 -20.64
N ILE A 96 -1.24 16.39 -20.51
CA ILE A 96 -0.91 15.16 -21.23
C ILE A 96 -1.92 14.85 -22.33
N LYS A 97 -1.43 14.69 -23.56
CA LYS A 97 -2.28 14.32 -24.71
C LYS A 97 -2.56 12.82 -24.81
N VAL A 98 -1.62 11.99 -24.33
CA VAL A 98 -1.70 10.54 -24.37
C VAL A 98 -1.24 9.98 -23.03
N LEU A 99 -2.07 9.16 -22.41
CA LEU A 99 -1.74 8.47 -21.18
C LEU A 99 -0.96 7.19 -21.48
N GLN A 100 0.37 7.28 -21.44
CA GLN A 100 1.24 6.13 -21.63
C GLN A 100 1.01 5.09 -20.53
N GLN A 101 1.00 3.80 -20.88
CA GLN A 101 0.69 2.71 -19.94
C GLN A 101 1.66 2.67 -18.73
N GLN A 102 2.94 2.95 -18.95
CA GLN A 102 3.94 3.06 -17.86
C GLN A 102 3.56 4.16 -16.87
N TYR A 103 3.22 5.35 -17.38
CA TYR A 103 2.86 6.49 -16.55
C TYR A 103 1.52 6.25 -15.82
N MET A 104 0.55 5.64 -16.51
CA MET A 104 -0.71 5.20 -15.90
C MET A 104 -0.45 4.25 -14.72
N LEU A 105 0.37 3.22 -14.91
CA LEU A 105 0.68 2.27 -13.86
C LEU A 105 1.36 2.97 -12.67
N GLN A 106 2.30 3.89 -12.92
CA GLN A 106 2.92 4.69 -11.86
C GLN A 106 1.92 5.53 -11.07
N LEU A 107 0.95 6.17 -11.75
CA LEU A 107 -0.11 6.93 -11.09
C LEU A 107 -1.01 6.03 -10.23
N LEU A 108 -1.43 4.88 -10.75
CA LEU A 108 -2.23 3.90 -10.02
C LEU A 108 -1.50 3.37 -8.78
N MET A 109 -0.23 3.01 -8.93
CA MET A 109 0.60 2.55 -7.82
C MET A 109 0.81 3.64 -6.76
N CYS A 110 1.09 4.87 -7.19
CA CYS A 110 1.26 6.00 -6.27
C CYS A 110 -0.04 6.30 -5.52
N ASN A 111 -1.18 6.29 -6.21
CA ASN A 111 -2.48 6.48 -5.56
C ASN A 111 -2.72 5.41 -4.50
N TYR A 112 -2.57 4.14 -4.87
CA TYR A 112 -2.81 3.04 -3.95
C TYR A 112 -1.84 3.04 -2.76
N LEU A 113 -0.59 3.44 -2.96
CA LEU A 113 0.37 3.61 -1.86
C LEU A 113 -0.08 4.68 -0.85
N GLU A 114 -0.67 5.77 -1.32
CA GLU A 114 -1.14 6.83 -0.42
C GLU A 114 -2.44 6.42 0.28
N ASP A 115 -3.34 5.73 -0.43
CA ASP A 115 -4.56 5.13 0.14
C ASP A 115 -4.23 4.19 1.31
N ILE A 116 -3.31 3.23 1.12
CA ILE A 116 -2.90 2.32 2.21
C ILE A 116 -2.15 3.03 3.34
N LYS A 117 -1.41 4.11 3.06
CA LYS A 117 -0.76 4.91 4.11
C LYS A 117 -1.79 5.68 4.93
N GLU A 118 -2.81 6.24 4.29
CA GLU A 118 -3.92 6.90 4.97
C GLU A 118 -4.71 5.89 5.82
N GLU A 119 -4.96 4.69 5.31
CA GLU A 119 -5.56 3.60 6.09
C GLU A 119 -4.69 3.25 7.32
N VAL A 120 -3.39 3.04 7.15
CA VAL A 120 -2.47 2.74 8.27
C VAL A 120 -2.42 3.88 9.30
N LEU A 121 -2.38 5.13 8.85
CA LEU A 121 -2.41 6.30 9.73
C LEU A 121 -3.76 6.43 10.44
N SER A 122 -4.86 6.14 9.76
CA SER A 122 -6.20 6.15 10.36
C SER A 122 -6.38 5.02 11.36
N ILE A 123 -5.81 3.83 11.13
CA ILE A 123 -5.76 2.73 12.11
C ILE A 123 -4.88 3.11 13.31
N GLY A 124 -3.75 3.78 13.07
CA GLY A 124 -2.90 4.33 14.13
C GLY A 124 -3.58 5.42 14.96
N ASN A 125 -4.47 6.21 14.34
CA ASN A 125 -5.29 7.23 15.01
C ASN A 125 -6.60 6.64 15.60
N ASN A 126 -7.03 5.47 15.13
CA ASN A 126 -8.14 4.66 15.64
C ASN A 126 -7.67 3.58 16.61
N ILE A 127 -6.55 3.79 17.32
CA ILE A 127 -6.48 3.30 18.69
C ILE A 127 -7.50 4.16 19.46
N ASN A 128 -8.78 3.83 19.30
CA ASN A 128 -9.76 4.12 20.32
C ASN A 128 -9.10 3.67 21.63
N GLU A 129 -9.16 4.52 22.64
CA GLU A 129 -9.02 4.12 24.04
C GLU A 129 -10.18 3.18 24.42
N GLU A 130 -10.51 2.20 23.59
CA GLU A 130 -11.29 1.05 24.02
C GLU A 130 -10.41 0.32 25.02
N GLU A 131 -10.86 0.31 26.28
CA GLU A 131 -10.23 -0.45 27.36
C GLU A 131 -10.06 -1.91 26.91
N MET A 132 -8.83 -2.27 26.53
CA MET A 132 -8.47 -3.66 26.30
C MET A 132 -8.59 -4.40 27.63
N SER A 133 -9.40 -5.46 27.67
CA SER A 133 -9.56 -6.25 28.88
C SER A 133 -8.23 -6.88 29.29
N ALA A 134 -8.00 -7.04 30.60
CA ALA A 134 -6.79 -7.71 31.09
C ALA A 134 -6.56 -9.11 30.50
N PRO A 135 -7.60 -9.96 30.30
CA PRO A 135 -7.46 -11.21 29.58
C PRO A 135 -6.93 -11.06 28.15
N ASP A 136 -7.43 -10.07 27.39
CA ASP A 136 -7.01 -9.85 26.01
C ASP A 136 -5.57 -9.33 25.93
N MET A 137 -5.18 -8.44 26.86
CA MET A 137 -3.79 -8.00 27.02
C MET A 137 -2.84 -9.18 27.22
N VAL A 138 -3.19 -10.12 28.11
CA VAL A 138 -2.36 -11.30 28.39
C VAL A 138 -2.28 -12.22 27.18
N LYS A 139 -3.39 -12.44 26.49
CA LYS A 139 -3.44 -13.31 25.30
C LYS A 139 -2.51 -12.79 24.20
N ILE A 140 -2.63 -11.51 23.86
CA ILE A 140 -1.79 -10.86 22.83
C ILE A 140 -0.32 -10.88 23.26
N LEU A 141 -0.02 -10.60 24.52
CA LEU A 141 1.36 -10.66 25.03
C LEU A 141 1.98 -12.04 24.85
N VAL A 142 1.24 -13.11 25.16
CA VAL A 142 1.69 -14.50 24.99
C VAL A 142 1.91 -14.80 23.52
N GLU A 143 1.00 -14.40 22.64
CA GLU A 143 1.14 -14.60 21.19
C GLU A 143 2.41 -13.93 20.65
N ILE A 144 2.68 -12.68 21.02
CA ILE A 144 3.90 -11.95 20.61
C ILE A 144 5.15 -12.69 21.11
N ILE A 145 5.17 -13.13 22.37
CA ILE A 145 6.32 -13.86 22.96
C ILE A 145 6.58 -15.20 22.26
N LEU A 146 5.53 -15.89 21.82
CA LEU A 146 5.65 -17.19 21.15
C LEU A 146 6.11 -17.04 19.69
N LEU A 147 5.62 -16.02 18.99
CA LEU A 147 5.84 -15.83 17.57
C LEU A 147 7.16 -15.10 17.24
N ASP A 148 7.58 -14.13 18.07
CA ASP A 148 8.81 -13.37 17.81
C ASP A 148 9.47 -12.85 19.10
N LYS A 149 10.29 -13.71 19.72
CA LYS A 149 11.00 -13.44 20.99
C LYS A 149 11.98 -12.25 20.93
N GLN A 150 12.39 -11.80 19.75
CA GLN A 150 13.35 -10.71 19.58
C GLN A 150 12.74 -9.42 19.04
N SER A 151 11.41 -9.37 18.89
CA SER A 151 10.71 -8.16 18.47
C SER A 151 11.04 -6.95 19.38
N ASP A 152 11.23 -5.79 18.76
CA ASP A 152 11.36 -4.51 19.44
C ASP A 152 10.17 -4.21 20.37
N ALA A 153 8.98 -4.72 20.03
CA ALA A 153 7.79 -4.61 20.86
C ALA A 153 7.96 -5.31 22.22
N ILE A 154 8.52 -6.53 22.24
CA ILE A 154 8.80 -7.28 23.48
C ILE A 154 9.81 -6.53 24.34
N ASN A 155 10.82 -5.92 23.73
CA ASN A 155 11.84 -5.17 24.48
C ASN A 155 11.24 -3.94 25.18
N LYS A 156 10.31 -3.24 24.53
CA LYS A 156 9.55 -2.15 25.15
C LYS A 156 8.68 -2.65 26.31
N ILE A 157 7.94 -3.75 26.12
CA ILE A 157 7.10 -4.33 27.16
C ILE A 157 7.93 -4.80 28.37
N LYS A 158 9.08 -5.47 28.14
CA LYS A 158 10.02 -5.87 29.20
C LYS A 158 10.51 -4.69 30.02
N LYS A 159 10.77 -3.55 29.37
CA LYS A 159 11.20 -2.33 30.06
C LYS A 159 10.10 -1.82 30.99
N ILE A 160 8.87 -1.71 30.50
CA ILE A 160 7.70 -1.27 31.28
C ILE A 160 7.47 -2.20 32.50
N LEU A 161 7.51 -3.52 32.30
CA LEU A 161 7.33 -4.48 33.39
C LEU A 161 8.44 -4.40 34.45
N LYS A 162 9.69 -4.18 34.02
CA LYS A 162 10.82 -3.98 34.95
C LYS A 162 10.66 -2.69 35.75
N GLU A 163 10.24 -1.59 35.10
CA GLU A 163 9.99 -0.31 35.76
C GLU A 163 8.87 -0.46 36.80
N TRP A 164 7.77 -1.12 36.46
CA TRP A 164 6.67 -1.38 37.39
C TRP A 164 7.10 -2.24 38.59
N LYS A 165 7.88 -3.30 38.35
CA LYS A 165 8.42 -4.19 39.40
C LYS A 165 9.43 -3.50 40.32
N ASN A 166 10.12 -2.46 39.85
CA ASN A 166 11.09 -1.73 40.66
C ASN A 166 10.42 -0.59 41.45
N ASN A 167 9.26 -0.13 41.01
CA ASN A 167 8.50 0.97 41.61
C ASN A 167 7.35 0.50 42.52
N ASN A 168 7.13 -0.82 42.64
CA ASN A 168 6.20 -1.49 43.55
C ASN A 168 6.88 -2.71 44.18
#